data_AF-A0A958IW93-F1
#
_entry.id   AF-A0A958IW93-F1
#
_cell.length_a   1.000
_cell.length_b   1.000
_cell.length_c   1.000
_cell.angle_alpha   90.00
_cell.angle_beta   90.00
_cell.angle_gamma   90.00
#
_symmetry.space_group_name_H-M   'P 1'
#
loop_
_entity.id
_entity.type
_entity.pdbx_description
1 polymer ?
#
loop_
_entity_poly.entity_id
_entity_poly.type
_entity_poly.pdbx_seq_one_letter_code
_entity_poly.pdbx_strand_id
1 'polypeptide(L)'
;MPQRTMFKSLLILVLLVLFGYSLIPTVKYLSLSMAERDQMRVEQPEVYNTLVKKAIKLGLDLQGGMHVVLEVDLKELLQELANKGTVDERFHKALDAAAATAAETGANIVDAFDQNLQEMGVDIALYYRNRELQNHDQVVEYLTAQRKESIDRALEVLRNRVDEFGVSEPIIQKQGNNRIIVQLAGISNRDQARELVGKTAKLEFSLLKDPTIAERAALKINDYLAGEESAADSTVAAGGDSLTADTDTTAIAQDSSVIGGEDLFASSDST
;
A
#
# COMPACT_ATOMS: atom_id res chain seq x y z
N MET A 1 -48.39 34.96 -46.65
CA MET A 1 -47.90 33.82 -45.83
C MET A 1 -46.36 33.68 -45.65
N PRO A 2 -45.43 34.46 -46.26
CA PRO A 2 -43.99 34.12 -46.20
C PRO A 2 -43.22 34.53 -44.93
N GLN A 3 -43.72 35.46 -44.09
CA GLN A 3 -42.97 35.90 -42.91
C GLN A 3 -42.69 34.76 -41.89
N ARG A 4 -43.59 33.78 -41.78
CA ARG A 4 -43.41 32.62 -40.90
C ARG A 4 -42.31 31.65 -41.36
N THR A 5 -41.95 31.61 -42.64
CA THR A 5 -40.82 30.80 -43.13
C THR A 5 -39.50 31.56 -43.01
N MET A 6 -39.49 32.88 -43.26
CA MET A 6 -38.34 33.75 -43.01
C MET A 6 -37.88 33.74 -41.53
N PHE A 7 -38.80 33.82 -40.57
CA PHE A 7 -38.44 33.74 -39.16
C PHE A 7 -37.86 32.36 -38.78
N LYS A 8 -38.42 31.28 -39.34
CA LYS A 8 -37.91 29.92 -39.11
C LYS A 8 -36.52 29.72 -39.69
N SER A 9 -36.24 30.19 -40.90
CA SER A 9 -34.90 30.07 -41.50
C SER A 9 -33.87 30.94 -40.79
N LEU A 10 -34.23 32.15 -40.32
CA LEU A 10 -33.38 32.97 -39.46
C LEU A 10 -33.03 32.24 -38.15
N LEU A 11 -34.02 31.65 -37.48
CA LEU A 11 -33.83 30.90 -36.23
C LEU A 11 -32.94 29.65 -36.43
N ILE A 12 -33.12 28.93 -37.54
CA ILE A 12 -32.26 27.80 -37.91
C ILE A 12 -30.83 28.27 -38.17
N LEU A 13 -30.63 29.38 -38.89
CA LEU A 13 -29.29 29.95 -39.15
C LEU A 13 -28.58 30.32 -37.84
N VAL A 14 -29.25 31.03 -36.93
CA VAL A 14 -28.69 31.43 -35.63
C VAL A 14 -28.33 30.20 -34.80
N LEU A 15 -29.18 29.16 -34.80
CA LEU A 15 -28.92 27.90 -34.10
C LEU A 15 -27.72 27.14 -34.70
N LEU A 16 -27.57 27.15 -36.03
CA LEU A 16 -26.43 26.54 -36.74
C LEU A 16 -25.11 27.28 -36.42
N VAL A 17 -25.14 28.62 -36.38
CA VAL A 17 -23.98 29.44 -35.97
C VAL A 17 -23.60 29.18 -34.50
N LEU A 18 -24.58 29.13 -33.59
CA LEU A 18 -24.35 28.78 -32.18
C LEU A 18 -23.76 27.37 -32.03
N PHE A 19 -24.28 26.39 -32.78
CA PHE A 19 -23.78 25.02 -32.77
C PHE A 19 -22.33 24.95 -33.29
N GLY A 20 -22.04 25.62 -34.41
CA GLY A 20 -20.68 25.72 -34.96
C GLY A 20 -19.70 26.35 -33.97
N TYR A 21 -20.08 27.46 -33.33
CA TYR A 21 -19.27 28.12 -32.30
C TYR A 21 -19.00 27.21 -31.09
N SER A 22 -20.01 26.45 -30.64
CA SER A 22 -19.88 25.49 -29.54
C SER A 22 -18.91 24.33 -29.86
N LEU A 23 -18.78 23.95 -31.15
CA LEU A 23 -17.90 22.86 -31.57
C LEU A 23 -16.41 23.22 -31.64
N ILE A 24 -16.06 24.51 -31.81
CA ILE A 24 -14.67 25.00 -31.92
C ILE A 24 -13.74 24.47 -30.81
N PRO A 25 -14.06 24.58 -29.50
CA PRO A 25 -13.19 24.04 -28.44
C PRO A 25 -13.01 22.52 -28.53
N THR A 26 -14.06 21.78 -28.88
CA THR A 26 -13.99 20.32 -29.06
C THR A 26 -13.06 19.94 -30.20
N VAL A 27 -13.17 20.60 -31.36
CA VAL A 27 -12.29 20.36 -32.51
C VAL A 27 -10.84 20.70 -32.16
N LYS A 28 -10.60 21.86 -31.53
CA LYS A 28 -9.25 22.29 -31.12
C LYS A 28 -8.60 21.34 -30.11
N TYR A 29 -9.37 20.81 -29.16
CA TYR A 29 -8.88 19.84 -28.19
C TYR A 29 -8.57 18.48 -28.84
N LEU A 30 -9.44 18.01 -29.73
CA LEU A 30 -9.26 16.76 -30.47
C LEU A 30 -8.11 16.80 -31.48
N SER A 31 -7.83 17.96 -32.09
CA SER A 31 -6.73 18.11 -33.05
C SER A 31 -5.34 18.09 -32.41
N LEU A 32 -5.23 18.26 -31.09
CA LEU A 32 -3.95 18.17 -30.38
C LEU A 32 -3.59 16.70 -30.14
N SER A 33 -2.34 16.33 -30.41
CA SER A 33 -1.78 15.04 -30.01
C SER A 33 -1.63 14.93 -28.48
N MET A 34 -1.47 13.71 -27.96
CA MET A 34 -1.34 13.50 -26.52
C MET A 34 -0.13 14.22 -25.92
N ALA A 35 1.00 14.24 -26.62
CA ALA A 35 2.21 14.95 -26.19
C ALA A 35 1.99 16.49 -26.11
N GLU A 36 1.29 17.08 -27.09
CA GLU A 36 0.94 18.50 -27.06
C GLU A 36 -0.06 18.84 -25.95
N ARG A 37 -0.96 17.91 -25.59
CA ARG A 37 -1.86 18.06 -24.44
C ARG A 37 -1.09 18.04 -23.12
N ASP A 38 -0.16 17.11 -22.95
CA ASP A 38 0.72 17.03 -21.78
C ASP A 38 1.59 18.28 -21.65
N GLN A 39 2.14 18.79 -22.77
CA GLN A 39 2.89 20.04 -22.79
C GLN A 39 2.02 21.26 -22.46
N MET A 40 0.83 21.39 -23.06
CA MET A 40 -0.11 22.48 -22.74
C MET A 40 -0.60 22.45 -21.29
N ARG A 41 -0.75 21.26 -20.69
CA ARG A 41 -1.11 21.09 -19.28
C ARG A 41 -0.06 21.73 -18.34
N VAL A 42 1.21 21.71 -18.73
CA VAL A 42 2.33 22.30 -17.97
C VAL A 42 2.56 23.78 -18.34
N GLU A 43 2.57 24.12 -19.62
CA GLU A 43 2.90 25.48 -20.09
C GLU A 43 1.74 26.48 -20.00
N GLN A 44 0.50 26.03 -20.21
CA GLN A 44 -0.68 26.91 -20.29
C GLN A 44 -1.92 26.28 -19.60
N PRO A 45 -1.88 26.06 -18.28
CA PRO A 45 -2.91 25.33 -17.55
C PRO A 45 -4.31 25.95 -17.69
N GLU A 46 -4.43 27.27 -17.72
CA GLU A 46 -5.73 27.96 -17.91
C GLU A 46 -6.36 27.66 -19.29
N VAL A 47 -5.56 27.75 -20.36
CA VAL A 47 -6.04 27.47 -21.73
C VAL A 47 -6.41 25.99 -21.86
N TYR A 48 -5.56 25.10 -21.36
CA TYR A 48 -5.82 23.65 -21.31
C TYR A 48 -7.14 23.34 -20.59
N ASN A 49 -7.32 23.87 -19.37
CA ASN A 49 -8.51 23.66 -18.56
C ASN A 49 -9.80 24.19 -19.22
N THR A 50 -9.74 25.33 -19.92
CA THR A 50 -10.92 25.85 -20.65
C THR A 50 -11.27 25.02 -21.88
N LEU A 51 -10.29 24.41 -22.55
CA LEU A 51 -10.52 23.47 -23.64
C LEU A 51 -11.13 22.16 -23.12
N VAL A 52 -10.54 21.54 -22.09
CA VAL A 52 -11.05 20.32 -21.46
C VAL A 52 -12.49 20.50 -20.95
N LYS A 53 -12.78 21.61 -20.25
CA LYS A 53 -14.12 21.89 -19.70
C LYS A 53 -15.20 22.15 -20.77
N LYS A 54 -14.83 22.57 -21.98
CA LYS A 54 -15.76 22.89 -23.08
C LYS A 54 -15.81 21.82 -24.17
N ALA A 55 -14.82 20.93 -24.23
CA ALA A 55 -14.79 19.82 -25.16
C ALA A 55 -15.81 18.75 -24.78
N ILE A 56 -16.35 18.06 -25.79
CA ILE A 56 -17.15 16.85 -25.56
C ILE A 56 -16.23 15.75 -25.01
N LYS A 57 -16.58 15.20 -23.85
CA LYS A 57 -15.88 14.07 -23.24
C LYS A 57 -16.02 12.84 -24.12
N LEU A 58 -14.90 12.16 -24.40
CA LEU A 58 -14.89 10.94 -25.18
C LEU A 58 -14.82 9.73 -24.24
N GLY A 59 -15.62 8.70 -24.53
CA GLY A 59 -15.54 7.43 -23.81
C GLY A 59 -14.23 6.69 -24.09
N LEU A 60 -13.94 5.67 -23.28
CA LEU A 60 -12.75 4.82 -23.40
C LEU A 60 -12.48 4.32 -24.83
N ASP A 61 -13.54 3.95 -25.54
CA ASP A 61 -13.51 3.43 -26.91
C ASP A 61 -13.05 4.48 -27.95
N LEU A 62 -13.40 5.75 -27.73
CA LEU A 62 -13.11 6.86 -28.65
C LEU A 62 -11.82 7.63 -28.28
N GLN A 63 -11.49 7.70 -26.99
CA GLN A 63 -10.28 8.39 -26.51
C GLN A 63 -9.06 7.45 -26.42
N GLY A 64 -9.30 6.14 -26.39
CA GLY A 64 -8.31 5.15 -25.98
C GLY A 64 -8.07 5.17 -24.47
N GLY A 65 -7.57 4.05 -23.95
CA GLY A 65 -7.20 3.93 -22.55
C GLY A 65 -6.94 2.48 -22.12
N MET A 66 -7.23 2.19 -20.86
CA MET A 66 -7.07 0.86 -20.26
C MET A 66 -8.28 0.50 -19.38
N HIS A 67 -8.72 -0.75 -19.49
CA HIS A 67 -9.69 -1.39 -18.61
C HIS A 67 -9.01 -2.58 -17.93
N VAL A 68 -8.99 -2.61 -16.61
CA VAL A 68 -8.43 -3.71 -15.80
C VAL A 68 -9.47 -4.16 -14.78
N VAL A 69 -9.58 -5.47 -14.61
CA VAL A 69 -10.24 -6.09 -13.47
C VAL A 69 -9.14 -6.58 -12.52
N LEU A 70 -9.14 -6.06 -11.31
CA LEU A 70 -8.25 -6.45 -10.23
C LEU A 70 -9.02 -7.34 -9.26
N GLU A 71 -8.36 -8.32 -8.66
CA GLU A 71 -8.91 -9.10 -7.55
C GLU A 71 -8.09 -8.78 -6.29
N VAL A 72 -8.77 -8.59 -5.16
CA VAL A 72 -8.12 -8.34 -3.87
C VAL A 72 -7.66 -9.68 -3.30
N ASP A 73 -6.41 -9.78 -2.85
CA ASP A 73 -5.90 -10.99 -2.19
C ASP A 73 -6.52 -11.14 -0.79
N LEU A 74 -7.68 -11.77 -0.76
CA LEU A 74 -8.41 -12.09 0.45
C LEU A 74 -7.94 -13.42 1.07
N LYS A 75 -7.07 -14.18 0.39
CA LYS A 75 -6.43 -15.36 0.95
C LYS A 75 -5.34 -14.94 1.95
N GLU A 76 -4.45 -14.01 1.58
CA GLU A 76 -3.43 -13.47 2.50
C GLU A 76 -4.11 -12.81 3.71
N LEU A 77 -5.20 -12.06 3.49
CA LEU A 77 -6.01 -11.47 4.56
C LEU A 77 -6.54 -12.52 5.56
N LEU A 78 -7.23 -13.56 5.09
CA LEU A 78 -7.78 -14.60 5.97
C LEU A 78 -6.67 -15.34 6.73
N GLN A 79 -5.51 -15.55 6.11
CA GLN A 79 -4.35 -16.15 6.76
C GLN A 79 -3.71 -15.22 7.81
N GLU A 80 -3.66 -13.90 7.58
CA GLU A 80 -3.10 -12.92 8.54
C GLU A 80 -3.99 -12.73 9.77
N LEU A 81 -5.31 -12.80 9.61
CA LEU A 81 -6.29 -12.70 10.69
C LEU A 81 -6.36 -13.95 11.57
N ALA A 82 -5.88 -15.10 11.08
CA ALA A 82 -5.92 -16.36 11.82
C ALA A 82 -4.92 -16.35 12.98
N ASN A 83 -5.29 -16.99 14.09
CA ASN A 83 -4.39 -17.10 15.24
C ASN A 83 -3.15 -17.94 14.87
N LYS A 84 -1.94 -17.39 15.05
CA LYS A 84 -0.66 -17.96 14.58
C LYS A 84 -0.24 -19.32 15.19
N GLY A 85 -1.10 -19.97 15.97
CA GLY A 85 -0.89 -21.31 16.53
C GLY A 85 -2.06 -22.28 16.32
N THR A 86 -3.13 -21.89 15.62
CA THR A 86 -4.29 -22.74 15.31
C THR A 86 -4.30 -23.21 13.85
N VAL A 87 -3.55 -22.55 12.97
CA VAL A 87 -3.44 -22.87 11.54
C VAL A 87 -2.81 -24.25 11.34
N ASP A 88 -3.51 -25.12 10.59
CA ASP A 88 -3.09 -26.47 10.27
C ASP A 88 -3.18 -26.76 8.75
N GLU A 89 -2.92 -28.00 8.33
CA GLU A 89 -3.02 -28.39 6.92
C GLU A 89 -4.46 -28.28 6.38
N ARG A 90 -5.47 -28.50 7.24
CA ARG A 90 -6.90 -28.42 6.87
C ARG A 90 -7.30 -26.99 6.56
N PHE A 91 -6.87 -26.04 7.39
CA PHE A 91 -7.03 -24.60 7.16
C PHE A 91 -6.52 -24.21 5.77
N HIS A 92 -5.27 -24.55 5.45
CA HIS A 92 -4.69 -24.20 4.15
C HIS A 92 -5.43 -24.86 2.99
N LYS A 93 -5.77 -26.15 3.11
CA LYS A 93 -6.52 -26.87 2.08
C LYS A 93 -7.93 -26.29 1.84
N ALA A 94 -8.66 -25.94 2.90
CA ALA A 94 -9.98 -25.34 2.80
C ALA A 94 -9.91 -23.91 2.22
N LEU A 95 -8.89 -23.14 2.59
CA LEU A 95 -8.65 -21.78 2.10
C LEU A 95 -8.23 -21.76 0.62
N ASP A 96 -7.37 -22.69 0.20
CA ASP A 96 -6.96 -22.86 -1.19
C ASP A 96 -8.14 -23.26 -2.08
N ALA A 97 -8.96 -24.21 -1.63
CA ALA A 97 -10.19 -24.59 -2.32
C ALA A 97 -11.19 -23.43 -2.39
N ALA A 98 -11.31 -22.61 -1.33
CA ALA A 98 -12.20 -21.45 -1.30
C ALA A 98 -11.73 -20.34 -2.24
N ALA A 99 -10.42 -20.10 -2.29
CA ALA A 99 -9.82 -19.14 -3.22
C ALA A 99 -10.02 -19.56 -4.69
N ALA A 100 -9.85 -20.85 -5.01
CA ALA A 100 -10.14 -21.38 -6.34
C ALA A 100 -11.62 -21.19 -6.73
N THR A 101 -12.55 -21.59 -5.85
CA THR A 101 -13.99 -21.41 -6.06
C THR A 101 -14.36 -19.94 -6.23
N ALA A 102 -13.82 -19.03 -5.43
CA ALA A 102 -14.08 -17.59 -5.52
C ALA A 102 -13.55 -16.99 -6.84
N ALA A 103 -12.37 -17.42 -7.31
CA ALA A 103 -11.80 -16.97 -8.58
C ALA A 103 -12.65 -17.40 -9.79
N GLU A 104 -13.11 -18.65 -9.82
CA GLU A 104 -13.94 -19.16 -10.93
C GLU A 104 -15.37 -18.62 -10.91
N THR A 105 -16.04 -18.66 -9.76
CA THR A 105 -17.49 -18.38 -9.65
C THR A 105 -17.82 -16.93 -9.28
N GLY A 106 -16.89 -16.18 -8.68
CA GLY A 106 -17.16 -14.88 -8.07
C GLY A 106 -17.92 -14.95 -6.74
N ALA A 107 -18.06 -16.16 -6.15
CA ALA A 107 -18.64 -16.37 -4.82
C ALA A 107 -17.88 -15.60 -3.72
N ASN A 108 -18.53 -15.40 -2.57
CA ASN A 108 -17.88 -14.82 -1.40
C ASN A 108 -16.90 -15.84 -0.81
N ILE A 109 -15.62 -15.47 -0.73
CA ILE A 109 -14.56 -16.34 -0.22
C ILE A 109 -14.77 -16.75 1.24
N VAL A 110 -15.40 -15.91 2.07
CA VAL A 110 -15.67 -16.24 3.49
C VAL A 110 -16.66 -17.39 3.58
N ASP A 111 -17.77 -17.31 2.84
CA ASP A 111 -18.83 -18.33 2.83
C ASP A 111 -18.31 -19.65 2.23
N ALA A 112 -17.52 -19.58 1.15
CA ALA A 112 -16.90 -20.75 0.54
C ALA A 112 -15.84 -21.40 1.44
N PHE A 113 -15.07 -20.60 2.19
CA PHE A 113 -14.08 -21.09 3.15
C PHE A 113 -14.73 -21.76 4.35
N ASP A 114 -15.80 -21.16 4.87
CA ASP A 114 -16.57 -21.75 5.95
C ASP A 114 -17.22 -23.08 5.53
N GLN A 115 -17.88 -23.12 4.37
CA GLN A 115 -18.43 -24.37 3.82
C GLN A 115 -17.35 -25.46 3.70
N ASN A 116 -16.19 -25.14 3.14
CA ASN A 116 -15.09 -26.11 2.98
C ASN A 116 -14.58 -26.64 4.33
N LEU A 117 -14.58 -25.82 5.38
CA LEU A 117 -14.23 -26.26 6.73
C LEU A 117 -15.31 -27.17 7.34
N GLN A 118 -16.59 -26.80 7.20
CA GLN A 118 -17.72 -27.63 7.63
C GLN A 118 -17.73 -29.00 6.95
N GLU A 119 -17.43 -29.07 5.65
CA GLU A 119 -17.27 -30.34 4.90
C GLU A 119 -16.13 -31.21 5.43
N MET A 120 -15.08 -30.61 6.01
CA MET A 120 -13.99 -31.30 6.71
C MET A 120 -14.29 -31.58 8.20
N GLY A 121 -15.48 -31.23 8.68
CA GLY A 121 -15.89 -31.40 10.08
C GLY A 121 -15.18 -30.46 11.06
N VAL A 122 -14.76 -29.28 10.60
CA VAL A 122 -14.07 -28.26 11.41
C VAL A 122 -14.89 -26.97 11.43
N ASP A 123 -15.01 -26.35 12.60
CA ASP A 123 -15.63 -25.03 12.74
C ASP A 123 -14.57 -23.93 12.48
N ILE A 124 -14.90 -22.95 11.63
CA ILE A 124 -14.08 -21.76 11.38
C ILE A 124 -13.69 -21.03 12.68
N ALA A 125 -14.55 -21.09 13.71
CA ALA A 125 -14.27 -20.48 15.01
C ALA A 125 -12.99 -21.02 15.66
N LEU A 126 -12.57 -22.26 15.37
CA LEU A 126 -11.31 -22.82 15.89
C LEU A 126 -10.09 -21.95 15.56
N TYR A 127 -10.08 -21.32 14.38
CA TYR A 127 -8.92 -20.57 13.88
C TYR A 127 -8.89 -19.13 14.36
N TYR A 128 -10.05 -18.49 14.51
CA TYR A 128 -10.18 -17.05 14.79
C TYR A 128 -10.70 -16.70 16.20
N ARG A 129 -11.05 -17.70 17.04
CA ARG A 129 -11.55 -17.46 18.40
C ARG A 129 -10.61 -16.55 19.20
N ASN A 130 -11.16 -15.49 19.79
CA ASN A 130 -10.46 -14.57 20.66
C ASN A 130 -11.36 -14.23 21.87
N ARG A 131 -11.22 -13.06 22.50
CA ARG A 131 -12.08 -12.66 23.64
C ARG A 131 -13.50 -12.27 23.20
N GLU A 132 -13.63 -11.70 22.01
CA GLU A 132 -14.87 -11.11 21.47
C GLU A 132 -15.57 -12.06 20.49
N LEU A 133 -14.79 -12.85 19.75
CA LEU A 133 -15.23 -13.88 18.82
C LEU A 133 -15.23 -15.24 19.53
N GLN A 134 -16.40 -15.70 19.99
CA GLN A 134 -16.55 -16.96 20.73
C GLN A 134 -17.25 -18.06 19.94
N ASN A 135 -18.13 -17.69 19.00
CA ASN A 135 -18.92 -18.63 18.22
C ASN A 135 -18.71 -18.44 16.72
N HIS A 136 -19.25 -19.40 15.97
CA HIS A 136 -19.22 -19.48 14.51
C HIS A 136 -19.75 -18.19 13.84
N ASP A 137 -20.99 -17.80 14.14
CA ASP A 137 -21.67 -16.66 13.51
C ASP A 137 -20.88 -15.35 13.68
N GLN A 138 -20.35 -15.09 14.88
CA GLN A 138 -19.50 -13.93 15.19
C GLN A 138 -18.23 -13.91 14.33
N VAL A 139 -17.61 -15.06 14.11
CA VAL A 139 -16.40 -15.18 13.28
C VAL A 139 -16.73 -14.94 11.82
N VAL A 140 -17.80 -15.53 11.28
CA VAL A 140 -18.24 -15.32 9.90
C VAL A 140 -18.60 -13.85 9.65
N GLU A 141 -19.30 -13.20 10.58
CA GLU A 141 -19.63 -11.77 10.51
C GLU A 141 -18.38 -10.89 10.57
N TYR A 142 -17.45 -11.16 11.49
CA TYR A 142 -16.16 -10.45 11.61
C TYR A 142 -15.32 -10.56 10.33
N LEU A 143 -15.13 -11.77 9.80
CA LEU A 143 -14.35 -11.99 8.57
C LEU A 143 -15.03 -11.32 7.36
N THR A 144 -16.36 -11.33 7.31
CA THR A 144 -17.13 -10.63 6.27
C THR A 144 -16.98 -9.11 6.34
N ALA A 145 -16.97 -8.54 7.55
CA ALA A 145 -16.69 -7.12 7.77
C ALA A 145 -15.25 -6.76 7.37
N GLN A 146 -14.27 -7.54 7.82
CA GLN A 146 -12.85 -7.31 7.56
C GLN A 146 -12.50 -7.47 6.06
N ARG A 147 -13.14 -8.41 5.36
CA ARG A 147 -13.10 -8.53 3.89
C ARG A 147 -13.58 -7.24 3.23
N LYS A 148 -14.78 -6.77 3.60
CA LYS A 148 -15.38 -5.55 3.02
C LYS A 148 -14.50 -4.33 3.24
N GLU A 149 -14.01 -4.15 4.46
CA GLU A 149 -13.12 -3.05 4.82
C GLU A 149 -11.80 -3.11 4.02
N SER A 150 -11.25 -4.31 3.79
CA SER A 150 -10.04 -4.48 2.97
C SER A 150 -10.25 -4.13 1.50
N ILE A 151 -11.42 -4.41 0.93
CA ILE A 151 -11.79 -3.98 -0.42
C ILE A 151 -11.97 -2.45 -0.47
N ASP A 152 -12.57 -1.85 0.56
CA ASP A 152 -12.75 -0.40 0.64
C ASP A 152 -11.39 0.32 0.78
N ARG A 153 -10.46 -0.20 1.60
CA ARG A 153 -9.06 0.26 1.66
C ARG A 153 -8.33 0.12 0.32
N ALA A 154 -8.45 -1.03 -0.34
CA ALA A 154 -7.83 -1.26 -1.65
C ALA A 154 -8.35 -0.26 -2.70
N LEU A 155 -9.64 0.05 -2.69
CA LEU A 155 -10.26 1.04 -3.56
C LEU A 155 -9.78 2.47 -3.27
N GLU A 156 -9.55 2.84 -2.01
CA GLU A 156 -8.96 4.13 -1.63
C GLU A 156 -7.50 4.24 -2.09
N VAL A 157 -6.68 3.22 -1.87
CA VAL A 157 -5.29 3.15 -2.35
C VAL A 157 -5.22 3.27 -3.88
N LEU A 158 -6.13 2.60 -4.59
CA LEU A 158 -6.22 2.69 -6.06
C LEU A 158 -6.62 4.08 -6.55
N ARG A 159 -7.51 4.80 -5.85
CA ARG A 159 -7.83 6.20 -6.18
C ARG A 159 -6.60 7.09 -6.07
N ASN A 160 -5.94 7.08 -4.91
CA ASN A 160 -4.79 7.93 -4.63
C ASN A 160 -3.65 7.73 -5.66
N ARG A 161 -3.37 6.48 -6.07
CA ARG A 161 -2.38 6.15 -7.11
C ARG A 161 -2.76 6.64 -8.51
N VAL A 162 -4.03 6.57 -8.86
CA VAL A 162 -4.54 6.99 -10.17
C VAL A 162 -4.60 8.52 -10.26
N ASP A 163 -4.90 9.19 -9.16
CA ASP A 163 -4.81 10.65 -9.02
C ASP A 163 -3.35 11.12 -9.15
N GLU A 164 -2.38 10.40 -8.58
CA GLU A 164 -0.94 10.66 -8.76
C GLU A 164 -0.48 10.55 -10.22
N PHE A 165 -1.05 9.64 -11.00
CA PHE A 165 -0.79 9.54 -12.45
C PHE A 165 -1.42 10.71 -13.26
N GLY A 166 -2.27 11.52 -12.64
CA GLY A 166 -2.90 12.68 -13.26
C GLY A 166 -3.92 12.33 -14.36
N VAL A 167 -4.59 11.18 -14.26
CA VAL A 167 -5.71 10.81 -15.14
C VAL A 167 -6.88 11.76 -14.86
N SER A 168 -7.42 12.40 -15.89
CA SER A 168 -8.44 13.44 -15.67
C SER A 168 -9.78 12.91 -15.14
N GLU A 169 -10.19 11.69 -15.54
CA GLU A 169 -11.49 11.10 -15.16
C GLU A 169 -11.42 9.56 -15.04
N PRO A 170 -10.94 9.02 -13.91
CA PRO A 170 -10.88 7.57 -13.68
C PRO A 170 -12.23 7.00 -13.19
N ILE A 171 -12.59 5.81 -13.67
CA ILE A 171 -13.74 5.04 -13.16
C ILE A 171 -13.21 3.86 -12.36
N ILE A 172 -13.33 3.93 -11.04
CA ILE A 172 -12.93 2.88 -10.10
C ILE A 172 -14.16 2.40 -9.33
N GLN A 173 -14.54 1.14 -9.52
CA GLN A 173 -15.79 0.57 -8.98
C GLN A 173 -15.59 -0.87 -8.49
N LYS A 174 -16.30 -1.25 -7.42
CA LYS A 174 -16.33 -2.63 -6.92
C LYS A 174 -17.23 -3.49 -7.82
N GLN A 175 -16.79 -4.70 -8.14
CA GLN A 175 -17.50 -5.67 -8.96
C GLN A 175 -17.63 -7.00 -8.19
N GLY A 176 -18.87 -7.43 -7.95
CA GLY A 176 -19.13 -8.64 -7.17
C GLY A 176 -18.56 -8.57 -5.77
N ASN A 177 -18.00 -9.68 -5.28
CA ASN A 177 -17.55 -9.83 -3.90
C ASN A 177 -16.09 -9.43 -3.64
N ASN A 178 -15.20 -9.61 -4.62
CA ASN A 178 -13.73 -9.58 -4.42
C ASN A 178 -12.98 -8.68 -5.44
N ARG A 179 -13.67 -8.16 -6.47
CA ARG A 179 -13.02 -7.54 -7.64
C ARG A 179 -13.24 -6.03 -7.69
N ILE A 180 -12.29 -5.33 -8.30
CA ILE A 180 -12.32 -3.88 -8.55
C ILE A 180 -12.07 -3.64 -10.04
N ILE A 181 -13.02 -3.01 -10.71
CA ILE A 181 -12.85 -2.52 -12.08
C ILE A 181 -12.16 -1.16 -12.01
N VAL A 182 -11.08 -1.00 -12.77
CA VAL A 182 -10.38 0.27 -13.00
C VAL A 182 -10.42 0.58 -14.49
N GLN A 183 -10.99 1.73 -14.85
CA GLN A 183 -11.00 2.23 -16.23
C GLN A 183 -10.32 3.61 -16.27
N LEU A 184 -9.25 3.71 -17.04
CA LEU A 184 -8.46 4.93 -17.20
C LEU A 184 -8.55 5.39 -18.65
N ALA A 185 -9.22 6.52 -18.89
CA ALA A 185 -9.33 7.14 -20.21
C ALA A 185 -8.16 8.11 -20.47
N GLY A 186 -7.69 8.19 -21.71
CA GLY A 186 -6.66 9.16 -22.11
C GLY A 186 -5.26 8.89 -21.56
N ILE A 187 -4.93 7.66 -21.18
CA ILE A 187 -3.58 7.31 -20.74
C ILE A 187 -2.60 7.14 -21.93
N SER A 188 -1.46 7.83 -21.88
CA SER A 188 -0.43 7.77 -22.92
C SER A 188 0.42 6.48 -22.85
N ASN A 189 0.71 5.98 -21.65
CA ASN A 189 1.52 4.78 -21.42
C ASN A 189 0.73 3.74 -20.60
N ARG A 190 0.39 2.60 -21.22
CA ARG A 190 -0.39 1.52 -20.58
C ARG A 190 0.43 0.70 -19.59
N ASP A 191 1.71 0.48 -19.87
CA ASP A 191 2.56 -0.39 -19.07
C ASP A 191 2.93 0.28 -17.73
N GLN A 192 3.22 1.58 -17.74
CA GLN A 192 3.40 2.36 -16.49
C GLN A 192 2.11 2.42 -15.66
N ALA A 193 0.96 2.65 -16.29
CA ALA A 193 -0.32 2.66 -15.59
C ALA A 193 -0.63 1.28 -14.97
N ARG A 194 -0.30 0.19 -15.68
CA ARG A 194 -0.40 -1.18 -15.17
C ARG A 194 0.56 -1.44 -14.01
N GLU A 195 1.80 -0.96 -14.07
CA GLU A 195 2.77 -1.13 -12.97
C GLU A 195 2.28 -0.44 -11.69
N LEU A 196 1.88 0.83 -11.77
CA LEU A 196 1.41 1.60 -10.61
C LEU A 196 0.14 1.02 -10.00
N VAL A 197 -0.78 0.52 -10.82
CA VAL A 197 -2.02 -0.12 -10.36
C VAL A 197 -1.75 -1.52 -9.79
N GLY A 198 -0.84 -2.29 -10.39
CA GLY A 198 -0.56 -3.69 -10.02
C GLY A 198 0.48 -3.90 -8.92
N LYS A 199 1.29 -2.89 -8.56
CA LYS A 199 2.36 -3.02 -7.56
C LYS A 199 1.81 -3.04 -6.14
N THR A 200 1.97 -4.14 -5.40
CA THR A 200 1.63 -4.20 -3.98
C THR A 200 2.55 -3.27 -3.17
N ALA A 201 2.00 -2.28 -2.48
CA ALA A 201 2.76 -1.34 -1.65
C ALA A 201 2.76 -1.81 -0.18
N LYS A 202 3.54 -2.85 0.11
CA LYS A 202 3.74 -3.35 1.48
C LYS A 202 4.77 -2.45 2.18
N LEU A 203 4.31 -1.55 3.04
CA LEU A 203 5.16 -0.74 3.91
C LEU A 203 5.36 -1.50 5.23
N GLU A 204 6.61 -1.86 5.53
CA GLU A 204 6.99 -2.48 6.80
C GLU A 204 7.95 -1.58 7.58
N PHE A 205 7.70 -1.45 8.88
CA PHE A 205 8.58 -0.72 9.79
C PHE A 205 9.50 -1.71 10.50
N SER A 206 10.75 -1.78 10.06
CA SER A 206 11.79 -2.59 10.70
C SER A 206 12.58 -1.77 11.72
N LEU A 207 12.77 -2.31 12.91
CA LEU A 207 13.70 -1.76 13.91
C LEU A 207 15.14 -1.91 13.42
N LEU A 208 15.80 -0.79 13.14
CA LEU A 208 17.21 -0.77 12.77
C LEU A 208 18.05 -1.14 14.00
N LYS A 209 18.93 -2.14 13.86
CA LYS A 209 19.88 -2.51 14.92
C LYS A 209 20.91 -1.39 15.14
N ASP A 210 21.39 -1.29 16.38
CA ASP A 210 22.38 -0.30 16.77
C ASP A 210 23.64 -0.37 15.87
N PRO A 211 24.10 0.76 15.30
CA PRO A 211 25.23 0.77 14.37
C PRO A 211 26.54 0.26 14.99
N THR A 212 26.73 0.40 16.31
CA THR A 212 27.93 -0.10 17.01
C THR A 212 28.04 -1.62 17.00
N ILE A 213 26.91 -2.34 16.90
CA ILE A 213 26.88 -3.80 16.77
C ILE A 213 27.29 -4.20 15.34
N ALA A 214 26.81 -3.46 14.33
CA ALA A 214 27.19 -3.69 12.94
C ALA A 214 28.69 -3.41 12.71
N GLU A 215 29.22 -2.33 13.27
CA GLU A 215 30.64 -1.96 13.22
C GLU A 215 31.52 -3.03 13.88
N ARG A 216 31.18 -3.48 15.10
CA ARG A 216 31.91 -4.58 15.78
C ARG A 216 31.84 -5.91 15.03
N ALA A 217 30.74 -6.19 14.33
CA ALA A 217 30.63 -7.37 13.48
C ALA A 217 31.52 -7.24 12.24
N ALA A 218 31.52 -6.07 11.58
CA ALA A 218 32.38 -5.79 10.43
C ALA A 218 33.88 -5.89 10.78
N LEU A 219 34.30 -5.32 11.91
CA LEU A 219 35.68 -5.44 12.40
C LEU A 219 36.07 -6.89 12.65
N LYS A 220 35.23 -7.70 13.34
CA LYS A 220 35.51 -9.12 13.55
C LYS A 220 35.57 -9.95 12.26
N ILE A 221 34.76 -9.61 11.26
CA ILE A 221 34.81 -10.25 9.93
C ILE A 221 36.13 -9.85 9.23
N ASN A 222 36.52 -8.58 9.30
CA ASN A 222 37.79 -8.09 8.76
C ASN A 222 38.99 -8.77 9.43
N ASP A 223 39.02 -8.85 10.76
CA ASP A 223 40.09 -9.50 11.53
C ASP A 223 40.21 -10.99 11.21
N TYR A 224 39.09 -11.68 10.98
CA TYR A 224 39.06 -13.08 10.58
C TYR A 224 39.66 -13.28 9.17
N LEU A 225 39.25 -12.45 8.20
CA LEU A 225 39.75 -12.51 6.83
C LEU A 225 41.23 -12.10 6.73
N ALA A 226 41.65 -11.06 7.46
CA ALA A 226 43.05 -10.65 7.55
C ALA A 226 43.92 -11.69 8.28
N GLY A 227 43.34 -12.46 9.21
CA GLY A 227 43.98 -13.60 9.85
C GLY A 227 44.29 -14.75 8.88
N GLU A 228 43.47 -14.93 7.83
CA GLU A 228 43.75 -15.88 6.75
C GLU A 228 44.87 -15.37 5.82
N GLU A 229 44.96 -14.06 5.59
CA GLU A 229 45.99 -13.44 4.73
C GLU A 229 47.38 -13.38 5.42
N SER A 230 47.41 -13.16 6.74
CA SER A 230 48.65 -13.01 7.52
C SER A 230 49.35 -14.34 7.86
N ALA A 231 48.68 -15.48 7.68
CA ALA A 231 49.30 -16.81 7.87
C ALA A 231 50.24 -17.21 6.71
N ALA A 232 50.34 -16.39 5.65
CA ALA A 232 51.07 -16.71 4.42
C ALA A 232 52.51 -16.16 4.35
N ASP A 233 52.94 -15.26 5.26
CA ASP A 233 54.30 -14.72 5.25
C ASP A 233 54.91 -14.64 6.66
N SER A 234 56.17 -15.05 6.80
CA SER A 234 56.87 -15.19 8.08
C SER A 234 58.37 -14.97 7.94
N THR A 235 59.01 -14.49 9.02
CA THR A 235 60.44 -14.08 9.14
C THR A 235 60.73 -12.71 8.49
N VAL A 236 61.53 -11.77 9.05
CA VAL A 236 62.55 -11.72 10.13
C VAL A 236 62.50 -10.29 10.78
N ALA A 237 63.10 -9.91 11.91
CA ALA A 237 64.11 -10.50 12.82
C ALA A 237 63.85 -10.15 14.32
N ALA A 238 64.84 -9.67 15.10
CA ALA A 238 64.75 -9.49 16.56
C ALA A 238 65.64 -8.37 17.17
N GLY A 239 65.39 -8.05 18.46
CA GLY A 239 66.18 -7.20 19.38
C GLY A 239 65.42 -5.95 19.82
N GLY A 240 64.94 -5.76 21.06
CA GLY A 240 65.59 -5.77 22.41
C GLY A 240 65.20 -4.42 23.08
N ASP A 241 65.23 -4.14 24.39
CA ASP A 241 65.47 -4.86 25.65
C ASP A 241 64.93 -4.00 26.84
N SER A 242 64.82 -4.60 28.03
CA SER A 242 64.75 -3.99 29.38
C SER A 242 63.44 -3.45 29.96
N LEU A 243 63.25 -3.85 31.23
CA LEU A 243 62.26 -3.43 32.22
C LEU A 243 62.68 -2.10 32.91
N THR A 244 61.76 -1.41 33.60
CA THR A 244 61.68 -1.35 35.09
C THR A 244 60.57 -0.37 35.58
N ALA A 245 60.28 -0.37 36.88
CA ALA A 245 59.10 0.23 37.51
C ALA A 245 59.45 1.37 38.51
N ASP A 246 58.48 1.70 39.38
CA ASP A 246 58.46 2.70 40.47
C ASP A 246 58.27 4.19 40.12
N THR A 247 57.65 5.05 40.95
CA THR A 247 56.56 4.93 41.97
C THR A 247 56.28 6.35 42.53
N ASP A 248 55.09 6.58 43.10
CA ASP A 248 54.71 7.73 43.98
C ASP A 248 54.64 9.16 43.37
N THR A 249 53.89 10.13 43.92
CA THR A 249 52.64 10.20 44.73
C THR A 249 52.28 11.70 44.92
N THR A 250 51.10 12.01 45.50
CA THR A 250 50.63 13.33 46.05
C THR A 250 49.58 14.04 45.17
N ALA A 251 48.37 14.42 45.62
CA ALA A 251 47.64 14.12 46.87
C ALA A 251 46.13 14.51 46.76
N ILE A 252 45.24 13.74 47.44
CA ILE A 252 44.16 14.12 48.41
C ILE A 252 43.26 15.35 48.09
N ALA A 253 41.92 15.39 48.22
CA ALA A 253 40.91 14.67 49.03
C ALA A 253 39.55 14.55 48.28
N GLN A 254 38.76 13.48 48.42
CA GLN A 254 37.66 13.29 49.39
C GLN A 254 36.55 14.37 49.39
N ASP A 255 35.31 13.99 49.06
CA ASP A 255 34.31 13.58 50.08
C ASP A 255 33.18 12.74 49.46
N SER A 256 32.66 11.79 50.24
CA SER A 256 31.47 10.99 49.94
C SER A 256 30.89 10.42 51.24
N SER A 257 29.88 11.08 51.80
CA SER A 257 29.23 10.64 53.05
C SER A 257 27.89 9.95 52.80
N VAL A 258 27.84 8.63 53.00
CA VAL A 258 26.60 7.86 53.18
C VAL A 258 26.36 7.67 54.67
N ILE A 259 25.26 8.23 55.18
CA ILE A 259 24.59 7.92 56.46
C ILE A 259 23.10 8.20 56.19
N GLY A 260 22.11 7.43 56.66
CA GLY A 260 22.07 6.24 57.51
C GLY A 260 20.59 6.00 57.86
N GLY A 261 20.20 4.77 58.17
CA GLY A 261 18.79 4.44 58.46
C GLY A 261 18.38 4.62 59.92
N GLU A 262 17.09 4.35 60.14
CA GLU A 262 16.40 4.09 61.43
C GLU A 262 15.96 5.31 62.26
N ASP A 263 14.64 5.56 62.20
CA ASP A 263 13.69 5.72 63.32
C ASP A 263 12.31 6.08 62.72
N LEU A 264 11.10 5.74 63.19
CA LEU A 264 10.50 4.84 64.19
C LEU A 264 9.14 5.53 64.52
N PHE A 265 8.01 4.79 64.53
CA PHE A 265 6.64 5.24 64.87
C PHE A 265 5.97 6.23 63.86
N ALA A 266 4.63 6.29 63.69
CA ALA A 266 3.52 5.65 64.40
C ALA A 266 2.36 5.21 63.46
N SER A 267 1.42 4.45 64.02
CA SER A 267 0.24 3.83 63.37
C SER A 267 -1.05 4.67 63.45
N SER A 268 -2.10 4.20 62.75
CA SER A 268 -3.55 4.50 62.95
C SER A 268 -4.02 5.95 62.67
N ASP A 269 -5.27 6.22 62.26
CA ASP A 269 -6.50 5.40 62.22
C ASP A 269 -7.45 5.80 61.05
N SER A 270 -8.54 5.04 60.92
CA SER A 270 -9.81 5.23 60.18
C SER A 270 -10.33 6.68 60.02
N THR A 271 -11.11 7.02 58.98
CA THR A 271 -12.40 6.39 58.59
C THR A 271 -12.70 6.50 57.10
#